data_AF-A0A348XE15-F1
#
_entry.id   AF-A0A348XE15-F1
#
_cell.length_a   1.000
_cell.length_b   1.000
_cell.length_c   1.000
_cell.angle_alpha   90.00
_cell.angle_beta   90.00
_cell.angle_gamma   90.00
#
_symmetry.space_group_name_H-M   'P 1'
#
loop_
_entity.id
_entity.type
_entity.pdbx_description
1 polymer ?
#
loop_
_entity_poly.entity_id
_entity_poly.type
_entity_poly.pdbx_seq_one_letter_code
_entity_poly.pdbx_strand_id
1 'polypeptide(L)'
;MSQVDVAGFFFAFSLQSPVNHCWFILRCGVPPMAAQPENTFGAPWGPVLTAISAFATLLLISSAVFGTLCAPAEVGPWFGSFFTLPLLFVSGAIPFTIRGYELQPNTLVIKRLGWQTQVPLTGLHAATADSTAMKRSMRLFGNGGMYSFTGLFRNKALGNYRAYAMETSHAVVLKINTRTVVITPDDPPAFVARLQHLYGLANSATSTSPQQPEN
;
A
#
# COMPACT_ATOMS: atom_id res chain seq x y z
N MET A 1 -53.48 44.32 -26.98
CA MET A 1 -52.27 45.02 -27.47
C MET A 1 -51.11 44.04 -27.40
N SER A 2 -50.54 43.73 -28.57
CA SER A 2 -49.25 43.06 -28.90
C SER A 2 -48.87 41.73 -28.21
N GLN A 3 -48.83 40.56 -28.86
CA GLN A 3 -47.86 40.09 -29.89
C GLN A 3 -46.39 40.35 -29.51
N VAL A 4 -45.64 39.30 -29.14
CA VAL A 4 -44.70 38.59 -30.04
C VAL A 4 -44.18 37.27 -29.42
N ASP A 5 -44.13 36.26 -30.29
CA ASP A 5 -43.46 34.95 -30.17
C ASP A 5 -41.95 35.09 -30.50
N VAL A 6 -41.16 34.01 -30.33
CA VAL A 6 -39.93 33.61 -31.09
C VAL A 6 -38.91 32.87 -30.20
N ALA A 7 -38.90 31.55 -30.38
CA ALA A 7 -37.78 30.63 -30.67
C ALA A 7 -36.38 30.82 -30.04
N GLY A 8 -35.80 29.68 -29.60
CA GLY A 8 -34.34 29.58 -29.39
C GLY A 8 -33.87 28.29 -28.73
N PHE A 9 -33.81 27.19 -29.51
CA PHE A 9 -33.06 25.97 -29.23
C PHE A 9 -31.57 26.28 -28.97
N PHE A 10 -30.93 25.80 -27.89
CA PHE A 10 -29.51 25.41 -27.89
C PHE A 10 -29.17 24.51 -26.68
N PHE A 11 -28.49 23.41 -26.98
CA PHE A 11 -27.88 22.44 -26.07
C PHE A 11 -26.84 23.09 -25.13
N ALA A 12 -26.81 22.71 -23.85
CA ALA A 12 -25.57 22.72 -23.06
C ALA A 12 -25.59 21.61 -22.00
N PHE A 13 -24.58 20.77 -22.14
CA PHE A 13 -24.19 19.64 -21.31
C PHE A 13 -23.41 20.14 -20.07
N SER A 14 -23.34 19.29 -19.04
CA SER A 14 -22.26 19.19 -18.04
C SER A 14 -22.34 19.88 -16.67
N LEU A 15 -22.18 19.00 -15.64
CA LEU A 15 -21.37 19.14 -14.40
C LEU A 15 -21.92 20.18 -13.38
N GLN A 16 -22.03 19.95 -12.07
CA GLN A 16 -21.18 19.19 -11.16
C GLN A 16 -21.87 19.21 -9.78
N SER A 17 -22.20 18.05 -9.21
CA SER A 17 -22.11 17.89 -7.75
C SER A 17 -20.65 17.48 -7.45
N PRO A 18 -20.05 17.94 -6.33
CA PRO A 18 -20.00 17.02 -5.20
C PRO A 18 -19.97 17.71 -3.81
N VAL A 19 -20.82 17.18 -2.94
CA VAL A 19 -20.53 17.00 -1.52
C VAL A 19 -19.24 16.16 -1.44
N ASN A 20 -18.18 16.64 -0.75
CA ASN A 20 -17.08 15.85 -0.15
C ASN A 20 -15.91 16.77 0.29
N HIS A 21 -16.07 17.52 1.38
CA HIS A 21 -14.99 18.34 1.96
C HIS A 21 -14.74 18.04 3.45
N CYS A 22 -14.72 16.77 3.86
CA CYS A 22 -14.44 16.42 5.26
C CYS A 22 -13.59 15.16 5.51
N TRP A 23 -12.79 14.73 4.53
CA TRP A 23 -11.91 13.54 4.67
C TRP A 23 -10.42 13.80 4.42
N PHE A 24 -9.99 15.05 4.26
CA PHE A 24 -8.62 15.35 3.80
C PHE A 24 -7.60 15.67 4.91
N ILE A 25 -8.01 15.79 6.18
CA ILE A 25 -7.11 16.16 7.28
C ILE A 25 -6.97 14.99 8.25
N LEU A 26 -6.31 13.91 7.82
CA LEU A 26 -5.74 12.87 8.70
C LEU A 26 -4.74 11.99 7.93
N ARG A 27 -3.98 12.58 6.98
CA ARG A 27 -2.77 11.96 6.45
C ARG A 27 -1.64 12.30 7.42
N CYS A 28 -1.38 11.40 8.37
CA CYS A 28 -0.24 11.51 9.27
C CYS A 28 1.07 11.68 8.47
N GLY A 29 1.64 12.88 8.54
CA GLY A 29 3.07 13.17 8.44
C GLY A 29 3.83 12.61 7.24
N VAL A 30 3.56 13.14 6.05
CA VAL A 30 4.63 13.28 5.04
C VAL A 30 5.16 14.71 5.18
N PRO A 31 6.41 14.92 5.63
CA PRO A 31 6.97 16.27 5.70
C PRO A 31 7.01 16.89 4.29
N PRO A 32 6.63 18.17 4.12
CA PRO A 32 6.66 18.81 2.81
C PRO A 32 8.11 19.09 2.38
N MET A 33 8.43 18.67 1.16
CA MET A 33 9.46 19.26 0.29
C MET A 33 10.89 19.39 0.87
N ALA A 34 11.52 18.26 1.18
CA ALA A 34 12.94 18.10 0.85
C ALA A 34 12.99 17.36 -0.48
N ALA A 35 13.74 17.89 -1.46
CA ALA A 35 13.95 17.26 -2.76
C ALA A 35 14.24 15.76 -2.56
N GLN A 36 13.25 14.92 -2.86
CA GLN A 36 13.43 13.48 -2.75
C GLN A 36 14.47 13.13 -3.81
N PRO A 37 15.60 12.48 -3.45
CA PRO A 37 16.48 11.96 -4.48
C PRO A 37 15.62 11.11 -5.43
N GLU A 38 15.91 11.17 -6.72
CA GLU A 38 15.14 10.53 -7.82
C GLU A 38 14.88 9.01 -7.60
N ASN A 39 15.52 8.42 -6.59
CA ASN A 39 15.50 7.02 -6.18
C ASN A 39 14.65 6.71 -4.93
N THR A 40 14.04 7.70 -4.27
CA THR A 40 13.23 7.47 -3.05
C THR A 40 11.74 7.58 -3.33
N PHE A 41 11.00 6.60 -2.81
CA PHE A 41 9.55 6.44 -2.99
C PHE A 41 8.89 6.27 -1.63
N GLY A 42 7.75 6.92 -1.42
CA GLY A 42 6.95 6.76 -0.20
C GLY A 42 6.26 5.40 -0.13
N ALA A 43 5.74 5.06 1.06
CA ALA A 43 4.81 3.94 1.24
C ALA A 43 3.51 4.48 1.86
N PRO A 44 2.49 4.81 1.04
CA PRO A 44 1.25 5.36 1.57
C PRO A 44 0.51 4.31 2.39
N TRP A 45 -0.14 4.75 3.47
CA TRP A 45 -1.01 3.89 4.24
C TRP A 45 -2.30 3.63 3.49
N GLY A 46 -2.63 2.36 3.34
CA GLY A 46 -3.85 1.95 2.70
C GLY A 46 -5.09 2.10 3.56
N PRO A 47 -6.30 2.29 3.00
CA PRO A 47 -7.53 2.38 3.78
C PRO A 47 -7.85 1.04 4.43
N VAL A 48 -7.57 -0.10 3.76
CA VAL A 48 -7.77 -1.45 4.32
C VAL A 48 -6.84 -1.68 5.52
N LEU A 49 -5.56 -1.34 5.38
CA LEU A 49 -4.58 -1.49 6.45
C LEU A 49 -4.94 -0.60 7.65
N THR A 50 -5.34 0.63 7.37
CA THR A 50 -5.78 1.59 8.38
C THR A 50 -7.02 1.09 9.11
N ALA A 51 -8.03 0.60 8.39
CA ALA A 51 -9.25 0.06 8.97
C ALA A 51 -8.97 -1.16 9.88
N ILE A 52 -8.17 -2.13 9.41
CA ILE A 52 -7.83 -3.31 10.20
C ILE A 52 -7.03 -2.92 11.45
N SER A 53 -6.02 -2.07 11.30
CA SER A 53 -5.16 -1.67 12.42
C SER A 53 -5.93 -0.82 13.44
N ALA A 54 -6.78 0.10 12.98
CA ALA A 54 -7.61 0.94 13.85
C ALA A 54 -8.65 0.09 14.60
N PHE A 55 -9.36 -0.80 13.89
CA PHE A 55 -10.36 -1.68 14.50
C PHE A 55 -9.73 -2.61 15.55
N ALA A 56 -8.61 -3.26 15.21
CA ALA A 56 -7.90 -4.12 16.14
C ALA A 56 -7.40 -3.34 17.37
N THR A 57 -6.81 -2.16 17.17
CA THR A 57 -6.35 -1.32 18.27
C THR A 57 -7.50 -0.87 19.18
N LEU A 58 -8.62 -0.44 18.60
CA LEU A 58 -9.81 -0.01 19.34
C LEU A 58 -10.43 -1.16 20.13
N LEU A 59 -10.51 -2.36 19.55
CA LEU A 59 -11.04 -3.55 20.21
C LEU A 59 -10.18 -3.95 21.41
N LEU A 60 -8.85 -3.87 21.27
CA LEU A 60 -7.91 -4.17 22.35
C LEU A 60 -7.89 -3.10 23.45
N ILE A 61 -8.01 -1.82 23.10
CA ILE A 61 -8.14 -0.76 24.09
C ILE A 61 -9.48 -0.91 24.84
N SER A 62 -10.56 -1.16 24.12
CA SER A 62 -11.89 -1.37 24.71
C SER A 62 -11.89 -2.54 25.68
N SER A 63 -11.27 -3.67 25.32
CA SER A 63 -11.19 -4.84 26.20
C SER A 63 -10.28 -4.60 27.41
N ALA A 64 -9.16 -3.88 27.24
CA ALA A 64 -8.28 -3.48 28.35
C ALA A 64 -9.00 -2.55 29.34
N VAL A 65 -9.71 -1.54 28.84
CA VAL A 65 -10.48 -0.61 29.68
C VAL A 65 -11.62 -1.35 30.38
N PHE A 66 -12.41 -2.13 29.65
CA PHE A 66 -13.52 -2.91 30.22
C PHE A 66 -13.03 -3.91 31.27
N GLY A 67 -11.98 -4.66 30.95
CA GLY A 67 -11.37 -5.63 31.88
C GLY A 67 -10.83 -4.96 33.15
N THR A 68 -10.32 -3.73 33.05
CA THR A 68 -9.81 -2.99 34.21
C THR A 68 -10.93 -2.37 35.05
N LEU A 69 -11.98 -1.82 34.41
CA LEU A 69 -13.09 -1.17 35.10
C LEU A 69 -14.07 -2.16 35.74
N CYS A 70 -14.26 -3.33 35.11
CA CYS A 70 -15.19 -4.36 35.59
C CYS A 70 -14.49 -5.50 36.33
N ALA A 71 -13.18 -5.40 36.61
CA ALA A 71 -12.45 -6.39 37.38
C ALA A 71 -13.01 -6.50 38.80
N PRO A 72 -13.46 -7.69 39.24
CA PRO A 72 -13.79 -7.92 40.64
C PRO A 72 -12.56 -7.67 41.52
N ALA A 73 -12.73 -7.08 42.70
CA ALA A 73 -11.62 -6.85 43.64
C ALA A 73 -10.93 -8.16 44.07
N GLU A 74 -11.62 -9.29 43.95
CA GLU A 74 -11.19 -10.62 44.39
C GLU A 74 -10.19 -11.30 43.44
N VAL A 75 -10.15 -10.92 42.16
CA VAL A 75 -9.31 -11.59 41.14
C VAL A 75 -7.89 -11.04 41.05
N GLY A 76 -7.54 -10.07 41.90
CA GLY A 76 -6.20 -9.50 42.00
C GLY A 76 -5.71 -8.81 40.72
N PRO A 77 -4.47 -8.26 40.73
CA PRO A 77 -3.93 -7.50 39.58
C PRO A 77 -3.68 -8.35 38.33
N TRP A 78 -3.62 -9.67 38.46
CA TRP A 78 -3.34 -10.62 37.37
C TRP A 78 -4.44 -10.65 36.32
N PHE A 79 -5.69 -10.37 36.70
CA PHE A 79 -6.82 -10.32 35.77
C PHE A 79 -6.67 -9.18 34.75
N GLY A 80 -6.15 -8.01 35.18
CA GLY A 80 -5.83 -6.90 34.27
C GLY A 80 -4.66 -7.21 33.33
N SER A 81 -3.71 -8.06 33.75
CA SER A 81 -2.59 -8.49 32.89
C SER A 81 -3.04 -9.26 31.65
N PHE A 82 -4.12 -10.06 31.76
CA PHE A 82 -4.67 -10.79 30.61
C PHE A 82 -5.17 -9.87 29.49
N PHE A 83 -5.70 -8.70 29.83
CA PHE A 83 -6.23 -7.75 28.83
C PHE A 83 -5.18 -6.74 28.35
N THR A 84 -4.13 -6.49 29.13
CA THR A 84 -3.03 -5.58 28.73
C THR A 84 -1.96 -6.28 27.88
N LEU A 85 -1.76 -7.59 28.05
CA LEU A 85 -0.79 -8.36 27.28
C LEU A 85 -1.03 -8.34 25.75
N PRO A 86 -2.28 -8.50 25.23
CA PRO A 86 -2.55 -8.37 23.80
C PRO A 86 -2.25 -6.97 23.24
N LEU A 87 -2.48 -5.92 24.04
CA LEU A 87 -2.17 -4.54 23.64
C LEU A 87 -0.65 -4.36 23.47
N LEU A 88 0.15 -4.92 24.38
CA LEU A 88 1.61 -4.94 24.28
C LEU A 88 2.09 -5.76 23.06
N PHE A 89 1.41 -6.86 22.75
CA PHE A 89 1.73 -7.67 21.58
C PHE A 89 1.49 -6.91 20.28
N VAL A 90 0.38 -6.17 20.18
CA VAL A 90 0.08 -5.34 19.00
C VAL A 90 1.01 -4.15 18.88
N SER A 91 1.39 -3.50 19.99
CA SER A 91 2.37 -2.41 19.94
C SER A 91 3.75 -2.90 19.45
N GLY A 92 4.10 -4.16 19.71
CA GLY A 92 5.27 -4.83 19.11
C GLY A 92 5.25 -4.90 17.57
N ALA A 93 4.10 -4.74 16.92
CA ALA A 93 3.99 -4.71 15.46
C ALA A 93 4.23 -3.32 14.84
N ILE A 94 4.20 -2.24 15.64
CA ILE A 94 4.49 -0.86 15.19
C ILE A 94 5.85 -0.72 14.49
N PRO A 95 6.98 -1.25 15.00
CA PRO A 95 8.28 -1.11 14.33
C PRO A 95 8.35 -1.79 12.94
N PHE A 96 7.41 -2.67 12.61
CA PHE A 96 7.35 -3.34 11.30
C PHE A 96 6.73 -2.47 10.20
N THR A 97 6.15 -1.32 10.55
CA THR A 97 5.55 -0.36 9.60
C THR A 97 6.57 0.07 8.56
N ILE A 98 6.21 -0.03 7.27
CA ILE A 98 7.04 0.43 6.16
C ILE A 98 6.79 1.93 5.95
N ARG A 99 7.86 2.71 5.83
CA ARG A 99 7.80 4.16 5.59
C ARG A 99 8.09 4.54 4.14
N GLY A 100 8.92 3.76 3.46
CA GLY A 100 9.29 4.04 2.08
C GLY A 100 10.31 3.07 1.53
N TYR A 101 10.70 3.32 0.30
CA TYR A 101 11.60 2.53 -0.50
C TYR A 101 12.69 3.43 -1.09
N GLU A 102 13.90 2.89 -1.18
CA GLU A 102 15.02 3.57 -1.80
C GLU A 102 15.71 2.61 -2.78
N LEU A 103 15.87 3.06 -4.02
CA LEU A 103 16.60 2.34 -5.06
C LEU A 103 18.09 2.67 -4.97
N GLN A 104 18.90 1.64 -4.75
CA GLN A 104 20.35 1.69 -4.85
C GLN A 104 20.79 0.84 -6.07
N PRO A 105 22.03 1.02 -6.59
CA PRO A 105 22.43 0.48 -7.90
C PRO A 105 22.18 -1.01 -8.12
N ASN A 106 22.17 -1.83 -7.06
CA ASN A 106 21.87 -3.27 -7.16
C ASN A 106 21.01 -3.77 -5.99
N THR A 107 20.36 -2.87 -5.26
CA THR A 107 19.65 -3.20 -4.02
C THR A 107 18.47 -2.28 -3.82
N LEU A 108 17.33 -2.86 -3.47
CA LEU A 108 16.16 -2.15 -3.00
C LEU A 108 16.17 -2.11 -1.48
N VAL A 109 16.27 -0.90 -0.92
CA VAL A 109 16.24 -0.69 0.53
C VAL A 109 14.83 -0.34 0.95
N ILE A 110 14.24 -1.20 1.77
CA ILE A 110 12.91 -1.02 2.33
C ILE A 110 13.08 -0.42 3.73
N LYS A 111 12.68 0.83 3.89
CA LYS A 111 12.78 1.55 5.16
C LYS A 111 11.57 1.23 6.02
N ARG A 112 11.80 0.55 7.15
CA ARG A 112 10.78 0.34 8.19
C ARG A 112 11.05 1.29 9.35
N LEU A 113 10.10 1.37 10.28
CA LEU A 113 10.22 2.21 11.45
C LEU A 113 11.37 1.79 12.38
N GLY A 114 11.56 0.49 12.59
CA GLY A 114 12.61 -0.03 13.47
C GLY A 114 13.94 -0.35 12.79
N TRP A 115 13.94 -0.69 11.49
CA TRP A 115 15.13 -1.12 10.75
C TRP A 115 14.94 -0.98 9.25
N GLN A 116 15.99 -1.30 8.48
CA GLN A 116 15.93 -1.32 7.02
C GLN A 116 16.14 -2.74 6.50
N THR A 117 15.41 -3.14 5.48
CA THR A 117 15.56 -4.46 4.83
C THR A 117 16.13 -4.25 3.43
N GLN A 118 17.27 -4.86 3.14
CA GLN A 118 17.88 -4.82 1.82
C GLN A 118 17.41 -6.02 1.00
N VAL A 119 16.91 -5.75 -0.21
CA VAL A 119 16.51 -6.77 -1.17
C VAL A 119 17.45 -6.64 -2.37
N PRO A 120 18.35 -7.61 -2.62
CA PRO A 120 19.23 -7.55 -3.77
C PRO A 120 18.40 -7.63 -5.05
N LEU A 121 18.68 -6.72 -5.99
CA LEU A 121 18.04 -6.67 -7.31
C LEU A 121 18.85 -7.43 -8.37
N THR A 122 19.90 -8.14 -7.95
CA THR A 122 20.74 -8.94 -8.85
C THR A 122 19.91 -10.04 -9.52
N GLY A 123 19.79 -9.99 -10.84
CA GLY A 123 18.94 -10.90 -11.61
C GLY A 123 17.47 -10.49 -11.69
N LEU A 124 17.17 -9.22 -11.41
CA LEU A 124 15.89 -8.61 -11.77
C LEU A 124 15.74 -8.65 -13.30
N HIS A 125 14.68 -9.30 -13.78
CA HIS A 125 14.38 -9.42 -15.21
C HIS A 125 12.98 -8.93 -15.59
N ALA A 126 12.11 -8.67 -14.60
CA ALA A 126 10.82 -8.04 -14.84
C ALA A 126 10.36 -7.22 -13.63
N ALA A 127 9.81 -6.05 -13.91
CA ALA A 127 9.11 -5.19 -12.95
C ALA A 127 7.78 -4.78 -13.58
N THR A 128 6.67 -4.98 -12.87
CA THR A 128 5.34 -4.67 -13.40
C THR A 128 4.43 -4.13 -12.30
N ALA A 129 3.78 -3.00 -12.55
CA ALA A 129 2.73 -2.49 -11.69
C ALA A 129 1.43 -3.26 -11.96
N ASP A 130 0.91 -3.95 -10.95
CA ASP A 130 -0.33 -4.71 -11.02
C ASP A 130 -1.09 -4.57 -9.69
N SER A 131 -2.13 -3.73 -9.70
CA SER A 131 -3.00 -3.48 -8.55
C SER A 131 -3.80 -4.70 -8.09
N THR A 132 -3.83 -5.76 -8.90
CA THR A 132 -4.52 -7.01 -8.60
C THR A 132 -3.58 -8.13 -8.15
N ALA A 133 -2.27 -7.90 -8.19
CA ALA A 133 -1.23 -8.88 -7.87
C ALA A 133 -1.43 -9.57 -6.51
N MET A 134 -1.91 -8.81 -5.51
CA MET A 134 -2.12 -9.32 -4.15
C MET A 134 -3.51 -9.94 -3.93
N LYS A 135 -4.44 -9.86 -4.89
CA LYS A 135 -5.78 -10.45 -4.74
C LYS A 135 -5.71 -11.96 -4.61
N ARG A 136 -6.59 -12.53 -3.77
CA ARG A 136 -6.69 -13.99 -3.51
C ARG A 136 -5.35 -14.61 -3.06
N SER A 137 -4.58 -13.86 -2.28
CA SER A 137 -3.32 -14.35 -1.72
C SER A 137 -3.55 -14.96 -0.35
N MET A 138 -2.96 -16.14 -0.13
CA MET A 138 -2.92 -16.84 1.14
C MET A 138 -1.63 -16.48 1.87
N ARG A 139 -1.73 -16.06 3.13
CA ARG A 139 -0.57 -15.80 3.98
C ARG A 139 0.01 -17.13 4.47
N LEU A 140 1.27 -17.40 4.14
CA LEU A 140 2.00 -18.57 4.62
C LEU A 140 2.76 -18.26 5.91
N PHE A 141 3.39 -17.09 5.98
CA PHE A 141 4.16 -16.67 7.16
C PHE A 141 4.29 -15.15 7.24
N GLY A 142 4.30 -14.57 8.44
CA GLY A 142 4.56 -13.13 8.67
C GLY A 142 3.35 -12.31 9.13
N ASN A 143 3.45 -10.99 9.03
CA ASN A 143 2.46 -10.02 9.44
C ASN A 143 1.38 -9.84 8.36
N GLY A 144 0.12 -10.00 8.76
CA GLY A 144 -1.05 -10.11 7.88
C GLY A 144 -1.96 -8.88 7.87
N GLY A 145 -1.46 -7.70 8.22
CA GLY A 145 -2.24 -6.45 8.12
C GLY A 145 -2.33 -5.62 9.40
N MET A 146 -1.57 -5.96 10.44
CA MET A 146 -1.42 -5.07 11.59
C MET A 146 -0.21 -4.15 11.31
N TYR A 147 -0.47 -2.89 10.94
CA TYR A 147 0.51 -1.87 10.56
C TYR A 147 1.38 -2.13 9.31
N SER A 148 1.41 -3.36 8.78
CA SER A 148 1.97 -3.67 7.44
C SER A 148 1.52 -5.05 6.94
N PHE A 149 1.56 -5.25 5.62
CA PHE A 149 1.51 -6.57 4.98
C PHE A 149 2.92 -7.02 4.64
N THR A 150 3.56 -7.74 5.57
CA THR A 150 4.95 -8.17 5.42
C THR A 150 5.09 -9.65 5.69
N GLY A 151 5.59 -10.42 4.71
CA GLY A 151 5.70 -11.85 4.89
C GLY A 151 5.80 -12.65 3.61
N LEU A 152 5.66 -13.97 3.77
CA LEU A 152 5.55 -14.92 2.67
C LEU A 152 4.07 -15.16 2.36
N PHE A 153 3.71 -14.90 1.11
CA PHE A 153 2.37 -15.07 0.58
C PHE A 153 2.41 -16.04 -0.60
N ARG A 154 1.26 -16.64 -0.90
CA ARG A 154 1.08 -17.50 -2.06
C ARG A 154 -0.22 -17.18 -2.75
N ASN A 155 -0.20 -17.03 -4.07
CA ASN A 155 -1.41 -16.98 -4.90
C ASN A 155 -1.24 -17.85 -6.15
N LYS A 156 -2.33 -18.05 -6.89
CA LYS A 156 -2.31 -18.84 -8.12
C LYS A 156 -1.57 -18.11 -9.27
N ALA A 157 -1.54 -16.78 -9.26
CA ALA A 157 -0.98 -15.97 -10.35
C ALA A 157 0.55 -15.81 -10.27
N LEU A 158 1.12 -15.62 -9.08
CA LEU A 158 2.53 -15.34 -8.82
C LEU A 158 3.27 -16.49 -8.13
N GLY A 159 2.55 -17.52 -7.66
CA GLY A 159 3.12 -18.59 -6.86
C GLY A 159 3.49 -18.10 -5.46
N ASN A 160 4.65 -18.53 -4.95
CA ASN A 160 5.18 -18.06 -3.67
C ASN A 160 5.93 -16.75 -3.84
N TYR A 161 5.58 -15.73 -3.07
CA TYR A 161 6.21 -14.42 -3.14
C TYR A 161 6.35 -13.76 -1.77
N ARG A 162 7.33 -12.87 -1.63
CA ARG A 162 7.50 -12.05 -0.42
C ARG A 162 6.85 -10.70 -0.64
N ALA A 163 5.97 -10.28 0.25
CA ALA A 163 5.33 -8.97 0.20
C ALA A 163 5.96 -8.02 1.22
N TYR A 164 6.14 -6.77 0.81
CA TYR A 164 6.39 -5.63 1.67
C TYR A 164 5.44 -4.51 1.24
N ALA A 165 4.21 -4.58 1.73
CA ALA A 165 3.10 -3.79 1.23
C ALA A 165 2.41 -3.02 2.35
N MET A 166 1.98 -1.79 2.03
CA MET A 166 1.15 -0.92 2.86
C MET A 166 -0.22 -0.68 2.22
N GLU A 167 -0.27 -0.68 0.88
CA GLU A 167 -1.50 -0.48 0.10
C GLU A 167 -1.54 -1.50 -1.06
N THR A 168 -2.45 -2.46 -0.98
CA THR A 168 -2.52 -3.59 -1.93
C THR A 168 -2.83 -3.17 -3.37
N SER A 169 -3.46 -2.01 -3.59
CA SER A 169 -3.76 -1.50 -4.93
C SER A 169 -2.55 -0.88 -5.63
N HIS A 170 -1.50 -0.53 -4.90
CA HIS A 170 -0.27 0.06 -5.43
C HIS A 170 0.82 -1.01 -5.66
N ALA A 171 0.43 -2.27 -5.86
CA ALA A 171 1.38 -3.37 -5.93
C ALA A 171 2.25 -3.32 -7.21
N VAL A 172 3.56 -3.40 -6.99
CA VAL A 172 4.58 -3.63 -8.02
C VAL A 172 5.21 -4.99 -7.77
N VAL A 173 5.17 -5.84 -8.79
CA VAL A 173 5.75 -7.18 -8.79
C VAL A 173 7.14 -7.11 -9.39
N LEU A 174 8.13 -7.55 -8.61
CA LEU A 174 9.52 -7.69 -9.00
C LEU A 174 9.85 -9.18 -9.13
N LYS A 175 10.27 -9.60 -10.32
CA LYS A 175 10.76 -10.96 -10.56
C LYS A 175 12.28 -10.96 -10.58
N ILE A 176 12.87 -11.58 -9.55
CA ILE A 176 14.31 -11.60 -9.30
C ILE A 176 14.76 -13.06 -9.30
N ASN A 177 15.41 -13.50 -10.37
CA ASN A 177 15.74 -14.92 -10.61
C ASN A 177 14.51 -15.83 -10.39
N THR A 178 14.56 -16.70 -9.38
CA THR A 178 13.48 -17.64 -9.00
C THR A 178 12.55 -17.08 -7.91
N ARG A 179 12.76 -15.85 -7.45
CA ARG A 179 12.04 -15.24 -6.33
C ARG A 179 11.17 -14.09 -6.84
N THR A 180 9.96 -14.02 -6.31
CA THR A 180 9.03 -12.91 -6.55
C THR A 180 8.94 -12.04 -5.30
N VAL A 181 9.12 -10.73 -5.47
CA VAL A 181 8.97 -9.75 -4.41
C VAL A 181 7.90 -8.75 -4.82
N VAL A 182 6.95 -8.47 -3.94
CA VAL A 182 5.89 -7.48 -4.16
C VAL A 182 6.09 -6.33 -3.20
N ILE A 183 6.11 -5.12 -3.73
CA ILE A 183 6.22 -3.88 -2.95
C ILE A 183 5.11 -2.92 -3.34
N THR A 184 4.84 -1.91 -2.51
CA THR A 184 3.79 -0.92 -2.80
C THR A 184 4.31 0.50 -2.65
N PRO A 185 5.04 1.04 -3.66
CA PRO A 185 5.47 2.43 -3.67
C PRO A 185 4.26 3.38 -3.77
N ASP A 186 4.48 4.65 -3.45
CA ASP A 186 3.51 5.73 -3.64
C ASP A 186 3.12 5.93 -5.10
N ASP A 187 4.09 5.85 -6.01
CA ASP A 187 3.89 5.93 -7.46
C ASP A 187 4.39 4.64 -8.16
N PRO A 188 3.50 3.64 -8.38
CA PRO A 188 3.87 2.39 -9.04
C PRO A 188 4.40 2.58 -10.48
N PRO A 189 3.78 3.39 -11.35
CA PRO A 189 4.33 3.68 -12.68
C PRO A 189 5.73 4.30 -12.66
N ALA A 190 5.96 5.35 -11.85
CA ALA A 190 7.27 6.00 -11.80
C ALA A 190 8.36 5.06 -11.28
N PHE A 191 8.02 4.22 -10.29
CA PHE A 191 8.94 3.22 -9.76
C PHE A 191 9.37 2.18 -10.81
N VAL A 192 8.41 1.68 -11.60
CA VAL A 192 8.69 0.72 -12.68
C VAL A 192 9.53 1.38 -13.78
N ALA A 193 9.17 2.59 -14.21
CA ALA A 193 9.93 3.34 -15.20
C ALA A 193 11.39 3.54 -14.76
N ARG A 194 11.60 3.84 -13.47
CA ARG A 194 12.96 3.98 -12.93
C ARG A 194 13.74 2.67 -12.95
N LEU A 195 13.12 1.56 -12.58
CA LEU A 195 13.75 0.24 -12.68
C LEU A 195 14.08 -0.15 -14.13
N GLN A 196 13.19 0.17 -15.07
CA GLN A 196 13.43 -0.08 -16.49
C GLN A 196 14.64 0.71 -17.00
N HIS A 197 14.76 1.98 -16.62
CA HIS A 197 15.91 2.81 -16.98
C HIS A 197 17.23 2.29 -16.36
N LEU A 198 17.21 1.87 -15.09
CA LEU A 198 18.42 1.39 -14.39
C LEU A 198 18.92 0.02 -14.86
N TYR A 199 18.00 -0.88 -15.24
CA TYR A 199 18.32 -2.27 -15.57
C TYR A 199 18.09 -2.63 -17.05
N GLY A 200 17.71 -1.65 -17.88
CA GLY A 200 17.43 -1.87 -19.31
C GLY A 200 16.29 -2.85 -19.57
N LEU A 201 15.30 -2.92 -18.67
CA LEU A 201 14.17 -3.85 -18.83
C LEU A 201 13.30 -3.38 -20.00
N ALA A 202 13.04 -4.26 -20.97
CA ALA A 202 12.22 -3.92 -22.12
C ALA A 202 10.79 -3.52 -21.70
N ASN A 203 10.27 -2.44 -22.29
CA ASN A 203 8.87 -2.05 -22.17
C ASN A 203 8.01 -3.09 -22.90
N SER A 204 7.50 -4.10 -22.19
CA SER A 204 6.60 -5.11 -22.76
C SER A 204 5.22 -4.56 -23.17
N ALA A 205 5.07 -3.24 -23.34
CA ALA A 205 3.82 -2.55 -23.65
C ALA A 205 3.79 -1.83 -25.02
N THR A 206 4.77 -2.07 -25.91
CA THR A 206 4.73 -1.48 -27.26
C THR A 206 5.17 -2.48 -28.33
N SER A 207 4.31 -3.46 -28.60
CA SER A 207 4.35 -4.24 -29.84
C SER A 207 2.94 -4.34 -30.43
N THR A 208 2.32 -3.19 -30.69
CA THR A 208 1.31 -3.10 -31.75
C THR A 208 1.93 -2.27 -32.85
N SER A 209 2.60 -2.95 -33.77
CA SER A 209 2.98 -2.43 -35.08
C SER A 209 1.70 -2.01 -35.82
N PRO A 210 1.53 -0.76 -36.26
CA PRO A 210 0.56 -0.46 -37.29
C PRO A 210 1.06 -1.13 -38.57
N GLN A 211 0.34 -2.15 -39.03
CA GLN A 211 0.54 -2.72 -40.35
C GLN A 211 0.46 -1.59 -41.39
N GLN A 212 1.56 -1.38 -42.09
CA GLN A 212 1.65 -0.61 -43.31
C GLN A 212 0.80 -1.34 -44.36
N PRO A 213 -0.25 -0.73 -44.93
CA PRO A 213 -0.89 -1.31 -46.10
C PRO A 213 0.07 -1.13 -47.29
N GLU A 214 0.56 -2.26 -47.76
CA GLU A 214 1.28 -2.41 -49.03
C GLU A 214 0.24 -2.39 -50.16
N ASN A 215 0.40 -1.41 -51.07
CA ASN A 215 -0.17 -1.25 -52.42
C ASN A 215 -1.65 -1.55 -52.68
#